data_AF-A0A7C3TRN0-F1
#
_entry.id   AF-A0A7C3TRN0-F1
#
_cell.length_a   1.000
_cell.length_b   1.000
_cell.length_c   1.000
_cell.angle_alpha   90.00
_cell.angle_beta   90.00
_cell.angle_gamma   90.00
#
_symmetry.space_group_name_H-M   'P 1'
#
loop_
_entity.id
_entity.type
_entity.pdbx_description
1 polymer ?
#
loop_
_entity_poly.entity_id
_entity_poly.type
_entity_poly.pdbx_seq_one_letter_code
_entity_poly.pdbx_strand_id
1 'polypeptide(L)'
;MSDVAIFCGSAIPRVLMVSLAITVLLVSCRPNRTARVSSSARGLARDELQLAAVSLKGWWEEDDRPLWNDRAQWTGSAGVVQLHKDRLILVTNSHCLNLRALAESDLDGCPEVIDFGLEAHFFSGKKARVLRFAEIREPLDLALLEVEAAGLVEKRDFVLLPYRAQPDPRAGDEVCAVGAPMGLELRGTLTFGRISAIREKDLMTGEKCRILQIDAPINPGNSGGPLMRESSGRWYWVGVNSSKVMALGVEGIGFAISAGELLDALRRFEWFNCDKHGAAQACNRIYGKHAHAR
;
A
#
# COMPACT_ATOMS: atom_id res chain seq x y z
N MET A 1 -24.78 22.61 44.73
CA MET A 1 -25.93 22.14 43.92
C MET A 1 -25.65 22.60 42.51
N SER A 2 -25.27 21.65 41.68
CA SER A 2 -24.63 21.83 40.37
C SER A 2 -25.67 21.86 39.27
N ASP A 3 -25.54 22.84 38.37
CA ASP A 3 -26.37 22.98 37.18
C ASP A 3 -26.13 21.84 36.19
N VAL A 4 -27.25 21.28 35.74
CA VAL A 4 -27.35 20.24 34.72
C VAL A 4 -27.46 20.93 33.36
N ALA A 5 -26.45 20.77 32.51
CA ALA A 5 -26.55 21.08 31.09
C ALA A 5 -26.68 19.76 30.31
N ILE A 6 -27.88 19.55 29.77
CA ILE A 6 -28.23 18.50 28.82
C ILE A 6 -27.50 18.80 27.51
N PHE A 7 -26.57 17.94 27.08
CA PHE A 7 -26.07 17.95 25.71
C PHE A 7 -26.74 16.82 24.91
N CYS A 8 -27.57 17.28 23.97
CA CYS A 8 -28.25 16.48 22.96
C CYS A 8 -27.23 15.87 22.00
N GLY A 9 -27.51 14.65 21.55
CA GLY A 9 -26.63 13.84 20.72
C GLY A 9 -26.32 14.48 19.36
N SER A 10 -25.04 14.47 19.00
CA SER A 10 -24.59 14.60 17.62
C SER A 10 -23.90 13.30 17.22
N ALA A 11 -24.44 12.68 16.17
CA ALA A 11 -23.89 11.49 15.56
C ALA A 11 -22.48 11.78 15.05
N ILE A 12 -21.49 11.01 15.52
CA ILE A 12 -20.14 11.05 14.99
C ILE A 12 -20.19 10.53 13.55
N PRO A 13 -19.73 11.28 12.53
CA PRO A 13 -19.77 10.83 11.15
C PRO A 13 -18.88 9.60 10.96
N ARG A 14 -19.43 8.56 10.31
CA ARG A 14 -18.80 7.25 10.05
C ARG A 14 -17.42 7.29 9.36
N VAL A 15 -17.00 8.43 8.83
CA VAL A 15 -15.69 8.64 8.18
C VAL A 15 -14.54 8.71 9.21
N LEU A 16 -14.81 9.15 10.44
CA LEU A 16 -13.77 9.39 11.45
C LEU A 16 -13.31 8.12 12.20
N MET A 17 -14.13 7.07 12.26
CA MET A 17 -13.79 5.86 13.05
C MET A 17 -12.76 4.94 12.39
N VAL A 18 -12.60 4.97 11.07
CA VAL A 18 -11.65 4.08 10.35
C VAL A 18 -10.23 4.67 10.34
N SER A 19 -10.10 5.99 10.20
CA SER A 19 -8.80 6.70 10.25
C SER A 19 -8.19 6.68 11.67
N LEU A 20 -9.02 6.78 12.71
CA LEU A 20 -8.54 6.64 14.10
C LEU A 20 -8.09 5.20 14.42
N ALA A 21 -8.74 4.17 13.86
CA ALA A 21 -8.37 2.77 14.10
C ALA A 21 -7.02 2.41 13.47
N ILE A 22 -6.69 2.95 12.29
CA ILE A 22 -5.41 2.68 11.63
C ILE A 22 -4.27 3.45 12.31
N THR A 23 -4.51 4.70 12.74
CA THR A 23 -3.53 5.54 13.46
C THR A 23 -3.26 5.03 14.90
N VAL A 24 -4.29 4.55 15.62
CA VAL A 24 -4.15 4.10 17.01
C VAL A 24 -3.49 2.71 17.12
N LEU A 25 -3.59 1.84 16.11
CA LEU A 25 -3.13 0.45 16.23
C LEU A 25 -1.68 0.17 15.78
N LEU A 26 -1.04 1.01 14.95
CA LEU A 26 0.38 0.83 14.64
C LEU A 26 1.31 1.42 15.71
N VAL A 27 0.77 2.26 16.62
CA VAL A 27 1.53 2.95 17.67
C VAL A 27 1.14 2.50 19.10
N SER A 28 0.01 1.81 19.31
CA SER A 28 -0.43 1.41 20.66
C SER A 28 -0.57 -0.11 20.83
N CYS A 29 0.29 -0.69 21.68
CA CYS A 29 0.15 -2.03 22.25
C CYS A 29 -1.02 -2.12 23.26
N ARG A 30 -2.27 -1.89 22.84
CA ARG A 30 -3.45 -2.30 23.62
C ARG A 30 -4.48 -3.02 22.75
N PRO A 31 -4.86 -4.27 23.10
CA PRO A 31 -5.74 -5.08 22.29
C PRO A 31 -7.19 -4.63 22.47
N ASN A 32 -7.80 -4.12 21.40
CA ASN A 32 -9.25 -4.14 21.26
C ASN A 32 -9.64 -5.46 20.58
N ARG A 33 -10.59 -6.21 21.16
CA ARG A 33 -10.78 -7.67 20.97
C ARG A 33 -11.12 -8.16 19.54
N THR A 34 -11.22 -7.30 18.53
CA THR A 34 -11.64 -7.69 17.16
C THR A 34 -10.68 -7.29 16.05
N ALA A 35 -9.60 -6.55 16.33
CA ALA A 35 -8.59 -6.15 15.35
C ALA A 35 -7.26 -6.84 15.66
N ARG A 36 -6.71 -7.63 14.72
CA ARG A 36 -5.33 -8.12 14.80
C ARG A 36 -4.48 -7.25 13.88
N VAL A 37 -3.82 -6.27 14.48
CA VAL A 37 -2.72 -5.54 13.82
C VAL A 37 -1.43 -6.28 14.10
N SER A 38 -0.39 -6.04 13.28
CA SER A 38 0.99 -6.45 13.51
C SER A 38 1.37 -6.40 15.00
N SER A 39 1.08 -7.49 15.72
CA SER A 39 1.38 -7.67 17.14
C SER A 39 2.40 -8.79 17.32
N SER A 40 2.96 -9.33 16.23
CA SER A 40 4.05 -10.28 16.33
C SER A 40 5.32 -9.48 16.63
N ALA A 41 5.54 -9.24 17.92
CA ALA A 41 6.87 -8.93 18.43
C ALA A 41 7.92 -9.95 17.93
N ARG A 42 7.47 -11.15 17.56
CA ARG A 42 8.24 -12.12 16.78
C ARG A 42 8.20 -11.73 15.31
N GLY A 43 9.33 -11.26 14.77
CA GLY A 43 9.51 -11.10 13.32
C GLY A 43 9.34 -12.43 12.57
N LEU A 44 9.28 -12.34 11.24
CA LEU A 44 9.11 -13.50 10.37
C LEU A 44 10.36 -14.36 10.33
N ALA A 45 10.18 -15.68 10.21
CA ALA A 45 11.24 -16.58 9.79
C ALA A 45 11.54 -16.40 8.29
N ARG A 46 12.69 -16.92 7.83
CA ARG A 46 13.14 -16.73 6.45
C ARG A 46 12.22 -17.41 5.43
N ASP A 47 11.66 -18.57 5.78
CA ASP A 47 10.68 -19.33 4.99
C ASP A 47 9.30 -18.65 4.93
N GLU A 48 8.97 -17.82 5.92
CA GLU A 48 7.74 -17.01 5.92
C GLU A 48 7.83 -15.77 4.99
N LEU A 49 9.02 -15.37 4.51
CA LEU A 49 9.20 -14.16 3.67
C LEU A 49 8.42 -14.21 2.36
N GLN A 50 8.26 -15.39 1.74
CA GLN A 50 7.53 -15.51 0.47
C GLN A 50 6.03 -15.20 0.61
N LEU A 51 5.49 -15.31 1.82
CA LEU A 51 4.10 -14.97 2.14
C LEU A 51 3.91 -13.46 2.41
N ALA A 52 5.01 -12.70 2.53
CA ALA A 52 4.96 -11.29 2.91
C ALA A 52 4.46 -10.38 1.77
N ALA A 53 4.62 -10.80 0.52
CA ALA A 53 4.14 -10.08 -0.65
C ALA A 53 2.88 -10.73 -1.25
N VAL A 54 1.98 -9.87 -1.72
CA VAL A 54 0.76 -10.21 -2.46
C VAL A 54 0.87 -9.59 -3.84
N SER A 55 0.60 -10.35 -4.91
CA SER A 55 0.57 -9.77 -6.26
C SER A 55 -0.70 -8.97 -6.45
N LEU A 56 -0.58 -7.79 -7.05
CA LEU A 56 -1.71 -7.02 -7.53
C LEU A 56 -1.82 -7.18 -9.04
N LYS A 57 -3.04 -7.42 -9.51
CA LYS A 57 -3.42 -7.29 -10.91
C LYS A 57 -4.48 -6.21 -11.01
N GLY A 58 -4.23 -5.17 -11.79
CA GLY A 58 -5.19 -4.11 -12.02
C GLY A 58 -5.55 -3.97 -13.49
N TRP A 59 -6.74 -3.42 -13.73
CA TRP A 59 -7.21 -3.05 -15.06
C TRP A 59 -8.08 -1.80 -14.99
N TRP A 60 -8.10 -1.07 -16.10
CA TRP A 60 -9.10 -0.05 -16.37
C TRP A 60 -9.41 -0.01 -17.86
N GLU A 61 -10.61 0.45 -18.17
CA GLU A 61 -11.09 0.72 -19.53
C GLU A 61 -11.73 2.11 -19.55
N GLU A 62 -11.46 2.86 -20.60
CA GLU A 62 -11.88 4.24 -20.81
C GLU A 62 -12.38 4.42 -22.27
N ASP A 63 -13.32 5.35 -22.50
CA ASP A 63 -13.92 5.63 -23.82
C ASP A 63 -13.29 6.87 -24.50
N ASP A 64 -12.18 6.67 -25.20
CA ASP A 64 -11.56 7.68 -26.05
C ASP A 64 -12.34 7.84 -27.38
N ARG A 65 -13.42 8.61 -27.35
CA ARG A 65 -14.13 9.02 -28.57
C ARG A 65 -13.16 9.76 -29.52
N PRO A 66 -13.11 9.43 -30.84
CA PRO A 66 -14.13 8.72 -31.60
C PRO A 66 -13.70 7.35 -32.17
N LEU A 67 -12.55 6.77 -31.83
CA LEU A 67 -12.08 5.58 -32.57
C LEU A 67 -11.44 4.43 -31.76
N TRP A 68 -11.16 4.59 -30.45
CA TRP A 68 -10.48 3.53 -29.68
C TRP A 68 -10.94 3.57 -28.21
N ASN A 69 -11.06 2.42 -27.55
CA ASN A 69 -11.16 2.38 -26.08
C ASN A 69 -9.74 2.14 -25.55
N ASP A 70 -9.28 3.00 -24.65
CA ASP A 70 -8.03 2.76 -23.95
C ASP A 70 -8.24 1.69 -22.87
N ARG A 71 -7.42 0.65 -22.94
CA ARG A 71 -7.44 -0.47 -22.00
C ARG A 71 -6.05 -0.69 -21.45
N ALA A 72 -5.93 -0.58 -20.14
CA ALA A 72 -4.68 -0.89 -19.45
C ALA A 72 -4.81 -2.11 -18.56
N GLN A 73 -3.75 -2.92 -18.52
CA GLN A 73 -3.52 -3.91 -17.47
C GLN A 73 -2.14 -3.69 -16.91
N TRP A 74 -2.01 -3.83 -15.59
CA TRP A 74 -0.73 -3.69 -14.92
C TRP A 74 -0.63 -4.61 -13.72
N THR A 75 0.58 -4.68 -13.18
CA THR A 75 0.93 -5.53 -12.05
C THR A 75 1.65 -4.73 -11.00
N GLY A 76 1.52 -5.13 -9.75
CA GLY A 76 2.30 -4.58 -8.65
C GLY A 76 2.43 -5.59 -7.53
N SER A 77 3.13 -5.20 -6.47
CA SER A 77 3.16 -5.95 -5.22
C SER A 77 2.51 -5.16 -4.10
N ALA A 78 2.08 -5.84 -3.05
CA ALA A 78 1.55 -5.25 -1.84
C ALA A 78 1.94 -6.11 -0.63
N GLY A 79 1.79 -5.57 0.57
CA GLY A 79 2.01 -6.31 1.81
C GLY A 79 0.87 -6.12 2.80
N VAL A 80 0.55 -7.16 3.57
CA VAL A 80 -0.60 -7.14 4.50
C VAL A 80 -0.20 -6.53 5.84
N VAL A 81 -0.74 -5.36 6.18
CA VAL A 81 -0.39 -4.63 7.41
C VAL A 81 -1.38 -4.88 8.56
N GLN A 82 -2.61 -5.28 8.24
CA GLN A 82 -3.65 -5.47 9.23
C GLN A 82 -4.70 -6.48 8.77
N LEU A 83 -5.20 -7.26 9.73
CA LEU A 83 -6.41 -8.07 9.62
C LEU A 83 -7.46 -7.54 10.61
N HIS A 84 -8.61 -7.10 10.10
CA HIS A 84 -9.72 -6.65 10.91
C HIS A 84 -11.01 -7.33 10.47
N LYS A 85 -11.56 -8.21 11.33
CA LYS A 85 -12.69 -9.08 10.97
C LYS A 85 -12.35 -9.87 9.70
N ASP A 86 -13.19 -9.80 8.67
CA ASP A 86 -13.01 -10.47 7.38
C ASP A 86 -12.42 -9.54 6.30
N ARG A 87 -11.63 -8.54 6.71
CA ARG A 87 -10.97 -7.58 5.82
C ARG A 87 -9.48 -7.52 6.10
N LEU A 88 -8.69 -7.61 5.03
CA LEU A 88 -7.26 -7.31 5.05
C LEU A 88 -7.04 -5.87 4.61
N ILE A 89 -6.14 -5.18 5.29
CA ILE A 89 -5.58 -3.91 4.79
C ILE A 89 -4.18 -4.20 4.29
N LEU A 90 -3.95 -3.85 3.03
CA LEU A 90 -2.67 -3.97 2.37
C LEU A 90 -2.10 -2.56 2.15
N VAL A 91 -0.77 -2.48 2.19
CA VAL A 91 -0.01 -1.31 1.73
C VAL A 91 0.66 -1.64 0.40
N THR A 92 0.71 -0.66 -0.49
CA THR A 92 1.42 -0.72 -1.77
C THR A 92 1.89 0.69 -2.17
N ASN A 93 2.48 0.84 -3.35
CA ASN A 93 2.72 2.16 -3.92
C ASN A 93 1.47 2.72 -4.61
N SER A 94 1.33 4.05 -4.66
CA SER A 94 0.17 4.63 -5.34
C SER A 94 0.20 4.42 -6.85
N HIS A 95 1.39 4.35 -7.46
CA HIS A 95 1.50 3.96 -8.86
C HIS A 95 1.04 2.53 -9.15
N CYS A 96 0.98 1.65 -8.15
CA CYS A 96 0.41 0.31 -8.30
C CYS A 96 -1.13 0.33 -8.40
N LEU A 97 -1.78 1.49 -8.22
CA LEU A 97 -3.19 1.70 -8.55
C LEU A 97 -3.42 2.13 -10.00
N ASN A 98 -2.37 2.63 -10.65
CA ASN A 98 -2.40 3.17 -12.01
C ASN A 98 -3.47 4.25 -12.28
N LEU A 99 -3.96 4.92 -11.22
CA LEU A 99 -4.97 5.98 -11.29
C LEU A 99 -4.46 7.22 -12.01
N ARG A 100 -3.17 7.55 -11.85
CA ARG A 100 -2.57 8.67 -12.58
C ARG A 100 -2.65 8.47 -14.09
N ALA A 101 -2.36 7.26 -14.59
CA ALA A 101 -2.45 6.99 -16.02
C ALA A 101 -3.91 7.08 -16.51
N LEU A 102 -4.87 6.63 -15.71
CA LEU A 102 -6.30 6.81 -16.00
C LEU A 102 -6.70 8.30 -15.96
N ALA A 103 -6.19 9.07 -15.02
CA ALA A 103 -6.48 10.51 -14.90
C ALA A 103 -5.85 11.34 -16.04
N GLU A 104 -4.76 10.82 -16.63
CA GLU A 104 -4.00 11.46 -17.70
C GLU A 104 -4.23 10.77 -19.06
N SER A 105 -5.19 9.84 -19.17
CA SER A 105 -5.47 9.14 -20.44
C SER A 105 -6.07 10.09 -21.47
N ASP A 106 -7.06 10.89 -21.04
CA ASP A 106 -7.67 11.89 -21.92
C ASP A 106 -6.94 13.24 -21.85
N LEU A 107 -6.68 13.79 -23.04
CA LEU A 107 -6.02 15.07 -23.26
C LEU A 107 -6.89 16.26 -22.81
N ASP A 108 -8.21 16.11 -22.80
CA ASP A 108 -9.13 17.16 -22.35
C ASP A 108 -9.31 17.18 -20.82
N GLY A 109 -8.80 16.16 -20.12
CA GLY A 109 -8.90 16.00 -18.67
C GLY A 109 -10.23 15.45 -18.16
N CYS A 110 -11.04 14.84 -19.02
CA CYS A 110 -12.39 14.34 -18.72
C CYS A 110 -12.55 12.82 -18.97
N PRO A 111 -11.72 11.93 -18.39
CA PRO A 111 -11.74 10.51 -18.73
C PRO A 111 -13.09 9.85 -18.43
N GLU A 112 -13.63 9.10 -19.40
CA GLU A 112 -14.88 8.33 -19.32
C GLU A 112 -14.59 6.89 -18.88
N VAL A 113 -14.54 6.64 -17.57
CA VAL A 113 -14.22 5.33 -16.99
C VAL A 113 -15.34 4.32 -17.23
N ILE A 114 -15.07 3.31 -18.06
CA ILE A 114 -15.96 2.18 -18.36
C ILE A 114 -15.79 1.07 -17.32
N ASP A 115 -14.55 0.71 -17.00
CA ASP A 115 -14.24 -0.34 -16.03
C ASP A 115 -13.00 0.05 -15.21
N PHE A 116 -12.96 -0.41 -13.97
CA PHE A 116 -11.80 -0.27 -13.09
C PHE A 116 -11.86 -1.37 -12.04
N GLY A 117 -10.76 -2.08 -11.86
CA GLY A 117 -10.69 -3.11 -10.83
C GLY A 117 -9.27 -3.53 -10.47
N LEU A 118 -9.15 -4.06 -9.26
CA LEU A 118 -7.92 -4.66 -8.75
C LEU A 118 -8.24 -6.02 -8.11
N GLU A 119 -7.36 -6.99 -8.35
CA GLU A 119 -7.37 -8.33 -7.75
C GLU A 119 -6.06 -8.56 -6.99
N ALA A 120 -6.17 -9.04 -5.76
CA ALA A 120 -5.06 -9.47 -4.93
C ALA A 120 -4.85 -10.98 -5.11
N HIS A 121 -3.66 -11.40 -5.50
CA HIS A 121 -3.28 -12.80 -5.63
C HIS A 121 -2.27 -13.19 -4.56
N PHE A 122 -2.66 -14.15 -3.74
CA PHE A 122 -1.89 -14.65 -2.63
C PHE A 122 -0.91 -15.74 -3.07
N PHE A 123 0.11 -15.96 -2.25
CA PHE A 123 1.18 -16.93 -2.54
C PHE A 123 0.62 -18.34 -2.83
N SER A 124 -0.41 -18.75 -2.10
CA SER A 124 -1.07 -20.06 -2.25
C SER A 124 -1.83 -20.28 -3.57
N GLY A 125 -1.96 -19.26 -4.43
CA GLY A 125 -2.79 -19.32 -5.64
C GLY A 125 -4.14 -18.65 -5.49
N LYS A 126 -4.62 -18.44 -4.26
CA LYS A 126 -5.90 -17.79 -4.00
C LYS A 126 -5.93 -16.35 -4.48
N LYS A 127 -7.13 -15.91 -4.82
CA LYS A 127 -7.44 -14.57 -5.30
C LYS A 127 -8.48 -13.95 -4.39
N ALA A 128 -8.40 -12.65 -4.20
CA ALA A 128 -9.44 -11.88 -3.54
C ALA A 128 -9.63 -10.54 -4.25
N ARG A 129 -10.88 -10.09 -4.30
CA ARG A 129 -11.21 -8.79 -4.87
C ARG A 129 -10.75 -7.68 -3.93
N VAL A 130 -10.14 -6.63 -4.49
CA VAL A 130 -9.96 -5.36 -3.80
C VAL A 130 -11.32 -4.66 -3.74
N LEU A 131 -11.74 -4.25 -2.55
CA LEU A 131 -13.05 -3.63 -2.34
C LEU A 131 -12.95 -2.12 -2.40
N ARG A 132 -11.89 -1.56 -1.82
CA ARG A 132 -11.63 -0.13 -1.73
C ARG A 132 -10.14 0.14 -1.83
N PHE A 133 -9.79 1.31 -2.31
CA PHE A 133 -8.42 1.81 -2.34
C PHE A 133 -8.36 3.23 -1.77
N ALA A 134 -7.19 3.64 -1.31
CA ALA A 134 -6.90 5.00 -0.90
C ALA A 134 -5.48 5.37 -1.33
N GLU A 135 -5.31 6.49 -2.02
CA GLU A 135 -3.99 7.07 -2.26
C GLU A 135 -3.62 7.96 -1.06
N ILE A 136 -2.39 7.83 -0.59
CA ILE A 136 -1.93 8.48 0.64
C ILE A 136 -1.03 9.65 0.27
N ARG A 137 -1.54 10.88 0.48
CA ARG A 137 -0.77 12.14 0.47
C ARG A 137 0.16 12.31 -0.73
N GLU A 138 -0.19 13.13 -1.71
CA GLU A 138 0.81 13.54 -2.72
C GLU A 138 1.97 14.31 -2.07
N PRO A 139 3.24 14.07 -2.47
CA PRO A 139 3.75 13.15 -3.49
C PRO A 139 4.34 11.85 -2.90
N LEU A 140 3.80 11.37 -1.78
CA LEU A 140 4.17 10.08 -1.20
C LEU A 140 3.54 8.98 -2.07
N ASP A 141 4.38 8.20 -2.73
CA ASP A 141 3.95 7.10 -3.61
C ASP A 141 3.51 5.88 -2.78
N LEU A 142 2.48 6.06 -1.95
CA LEU A 142 1.88 5.06 -1.07
C LEU A 142 0.37 4.99 -1.26
N ALA A 143 -0.17 3.78 -1.14
CA ALA A 143 -1.60 3.53 -1.16
C ALA A 143 -1.98 2.42 -0.18
N LEU A 144 -3.25 2.45 0.25
CA LEU A 144 -3.89 1.37 0.99
C LEU A 144 -4.92 0.66 0.11
N LEU A 145 -5.05 -0.64 0.32
CA LEU A 145 -6.10 -1.46 -0.29
C LEU A 145 -6.86 -2.19 0.82
N GLU A 146 -8.18 -2.22 0.70
CA GLU A 146 -9.02 -3.10 1.51
C GLU A 146 -9.43 -4.32 0.68
N VAL A 147 -9.10 -5.51 1.18
CA VAL A 147 -9.30 -6.80 0.49
C VAL A 147 -10.19 -7.71 1.32
N GLU A 148 -11.03 -8.50 0.66
CA GLU A 148 -11.82 -9.53 1.34
C GLU A 148 -10.93 -10.67 1.87
N ALA A 149 -11.07 -10.98 3.15
CA ALA A 149 -10.27 -12.02 3.81
C ALA A 149 -10.96 -13.40 3.80
N ALA A 150 -12.20 -13.50 3.31
CA ALA A 150 -12.99 -14.72 3.37
C ALA A 150 -12.24 -15.90 2.73
N GLY A 151 -12.05 -16.97 3.51
CA GLY A 151 -11.34 -18.17 3.06
C GLY A 151 -9.81 -18.07 3.01
N LEU A 152 -9.22 -16.91 3.31
CA LEU A 152 -7.76 -16.77 3.47
C LEU A 152 -7.33 -17.20 4.88
N VAL A 153 -6.17 -17.85 4.97
CA VAL A 153 -5.58 -18.36 6.21
C VAL A 153 -4.19 -17.79 6.38
N GLU A 154 -3.96 -17.13 7.50
CA GLU A 154 -2.65 -16.61 7.89
C GLU A 154 -1.61 -17.74 7.97
N LYS A 155 -0.37 -17.45 7.58
CA LYS A 155 0.76 -18.38 7.44
C LYS A 155 0.62 -19.45 6.37
N ARG A 156 -0.45 -19.43 5.59
CA ARG A 156 -0.60 -20.25 4.38
C ARG A 156 -0.80 -19.39 3.15
N ASP A 157 -1.73 -18.44 3.25
CA ASP A 157 -2.14 -17.56 2.15
C ASP A 157 -1.41 -16.20 2.26
N PHE A 158 -1.19 -15.69 3.47
CA PHE A 158 -0.50 -14.42 3.74
C PHE A 158 0.16 -14.42 5.13
N VAL A 159 1.04 -13.46 5.41
CA VAL A 159 1.47 -13.10 6.78
C VAL A 159 1.19 -11.63 7.05
N LEU A 160 0.90 -11.29 8.31
CA LEU A 160 0.90 -9.90 8.73
C LEU A 160 2.34 -9.39 8.81
N LEU A 161 2.61 -8.24 8.20
CA LEU A 161 3.93 -7.62 8.21
C LEU A 161 4.31 -7.15 9.63
N PRO A 162 5.30 -7.76 10.28
CA PRO A 162 5.72 -7.34 11.61
C PRO A 162 6.45 -6.01 11.53
N TYR A 163 5.82 -4.94 12.01
CA TYR A 163 6.48 -3.67 12.22
C TYR A 163 7.04 -3.61 13.64
N ARG A 164 8.31 -3.21 13.77
CA ARG A 164 8.93 -2.95 15.07
C ARG A 164 9.36 -1.50 15.09
N ALA A 165 8.70 -0.69 15.93
CA ALA A 165 8.96 0.74 16.04
C ALA A 165 10.41 1.08 16.44
N GLN A 166 11.16 0.14 17.03
CA GLN A 166 12.57 0.32 17.43
C GLN A 166 13.36 -1.01 17.40
N PRO A 167 14.64 -1.03 16.98
CA PRO A 167 15.41 0.11 16.49
C PRO A 167 15.06 0.49 15.04
N ASP A 168 15.17 1.79 14.74
CA ASP A 168 15.10 2.33 13.37
C ASP A 168 16.11 1.62 12.44
N PRO A 169 15.78 1.45 11.14
CA PRO A 169 16.72 0.96 10.15
C PRO A 169 17.95 1.86 10.03
N ARG A 170 19.13 1.26 9.85
CA ARG A 170 20.43 1.93 9.73
C ARG A 170 21.18 1.43 8.51
N ALA A 171 22.12 2.25 8.02
CA ALA A 171 23.03 1.80 6.98
C ALA A 171 23.82 0.57 7.44
N GLY A 172 23.97 -0.41 6.54
CA GLY A 172 24.57 -1.72 6.80
C GLY A 172 23.58 -2.81 7.20
N ASP A 173 22.35 -2.48 7.62
CA ASP A 173 21.34 -3.48 7.95
C ASP A 173 21.00 -4.35 6.74
N GLU A 174 20.95 -5.67 6.95
CA GLU A 174 20.52 -6.62 5.91
C GLU A 174 19.03 -6.48 5.63
N VAL A 175 18.69 -6.48 4.35
CA VAL A 175 17.32 -6.36 3.88
C VAL A 175 16.98 -7.39 2.81
N CYS A 176 15.68 -7.65 2.70
CA CYS A 176 15.06 -8.46 1.67
C CYS A 176 13.89 -7.67 1.10
N ALA A 177 14.01 -7.28 -0.17
CA ALA A 177 12.89 -6.76 -0.94
C ALA A 177 12.07 -7.95 -1.45
N VAL A 178 10.86 -8.08 -0.91
CA VAL A 178 9.94 -9.16 -1.28
C VAL A 178 9.02 -8.64 -2.37
N GLY A 179 8.99 -9.35 -3.50
CA GLY A 179 8.07 -9.10 -4.59
C GLY A 179 7.16 -10.28 -4.87
N ALA A 180 6.03 -9.99 -5.49
CA ALA A 180 5.16 -10.97 -6.07
C ALA A 180 4.82 -10.57 -7.52
N PRO A 181 5.80 -10.69 -8.45
CA PRO A 181 5.53 -10.54 -9.88
C PRO A 181 4.37 -11.43 -10.33
N MET A 182 3.69 -11.04 -11.41
CA MET A 182 2.64 -11.90 -11.97
C MET A 182 3.21 -13.19 -12.56
N GLY A 183 2.40 -14.26 -12.48
CA GLY A 183 2.78 -15.63 -12.81
C GLY A 183 3.05 -16.45 -11.55
N LEU A 184 2.41 -17.62 -11.41
CA LEU A 184 2.57 -18.46 -10.21
C LEU A 184 4.04 -18.80 -9.94
N GLU A 185 4.83 -18.99 -10.99
CA GLU A 185 6.25 -19.38 -10.90
C GLU A 185 7.17 -18.27 -10.37
N LEU A 186 6.74 -17.02 -10.45
CA LEU A 186 7.55 -15.85 -10.06
C LEU A 186 7.14 -15.28 -8.69
N ARG A 187 6.07 -15.78 -8.07
CA ARG A 187 5.58 -15.30 -6.77
C ARG A 187 6.58 -15.56 -5.65
N GLY A 188 6.67 -14.62 -4.71
CA GLY A 188 7.60 -14.72 -3.58
C GLY A 188 9.06 -14.56 -4.01
N THR A 189 9.31 -13.73 -5.03
CA THR A 189 10.66 -13.33 -5.44
C THR A 189 11.31 -12.58 -4.28
N LEU A 190 12.49 -13.04 -3.85
CA LEU A 190 13.27 -12.44 -2.78
C LEU A 190 14.55 -11.84 -3.36
N THR A 191 14.73 -10.53 -3.26
CA THR A 191 16.01 -9.89 -3.57
C THR A 191 16.65 -9.39 -2.28
N PHE A 192 17.87 -9.87 -1.99
CA PHE A 192 18.59 -9.52 -0.77
C PHE A 192 19.60 -8.41 -1.04
N GLY A 193 19.87 -7.64 0.00
CA GLY A 193 20.86 -6.57 -0.02
C GLY A 193 21.04 -5.97 1.37
N ARG A 194 21.50 -4.72 1.41
CA ARG A 194 21.67 -3.92 2.60
C ARG A 194 21.11 -2.53 2.39
N ILE A 195 20.81 -1.86 3.49
CA ILE A 195 20.59 -0.42 3.48
C ILE A 195 21.94 0.27 3.24
N SER A 196 22.07 0.95 2.11
CA SER A 196 23.30 1.67 1.77
C SER A 196 23.29 3.10 2.34
N ALA A 197 22.12 3.73 2.47
CA ALA A 197 21.96 5.04 3.08
C ALA A 197 20.51 5.30 3.54
N ILE A 198 20.35 6.13 4.56
CA ILE A 198 19.06 6.77 4.89
C ILE A 198 19.06 8.14 4.24
N ARG A 199 18.05 8.46 3.44
CA ARG A 199 17.93 9.75 2.75
C ARG A 199 16.63 10.46 3.13
N GLU A 200 16.63 11.77 2.96
CA GLU A 200 15.43 12.59 2.98
C GLU A 200 15.18 13.08 1.55
N LYS A 201 13.95 12.93 1.08
CA LYS A 201 13.49 13.48 -0.20
C LYS A 201 12.53 14.62 0.09
N ASP A 202 12.79 15.78 -0.49
CA ASP A 202 11.85 16.89 -0.44
C ASP A 202 10.61 16.55 -1.29
N LEU A 203 9.45 16.65 -0.66
CA LEU A 203 8.16 16.53 -1.29
C LEU A 203 7.74 17.89 -1.84
N MET A 204 6.93 17.90 -2.90
CA MET A 204 6.37 19.13 -3.48
C MET A 204 5.57 19.96 -2.46
N THR A 205 5.08 19.33 -1.40
CA THR A 205 4.39 19.96 -0.27
C THR A 205 5.33 20.73 0.67
N GLY A 206 6.65 20.68 0.45
CA GLY A 206 7.67 21.23 1.34
C GLY A 206 7.98 20.34 2.55
N GLU A 207 7.27 19.22 2.70
CA GLU A 207 7.57 18.21 3.71
C GLU A 207 8.74 17.33 3.24
N LYS A 208 9.41 16.65 4.17
CA LYS A 208 10.44 15.67 3.85
C LYS A 208 9.92 14.27 4.05
N CYS A 209 10.30 13.37 3.15
CA CYS A 209 10.02 11.95 3.23
C CYS A 209 11.31 11.17 3.46
N ARG A 210 11.35 10.35 4.50
CA ARG A 210 12.45 9.42 4.74
C ARG A 210 12.36 8.24 3.76
N ILE A 211 13.41 8.05 2.97
CA ILE A 211 13.57 6.91 2.06
C ILE A 211 14.80 6.10 2.44
N LEU A 212 14.70 4.79 2.24
CA LEU A 212 15.77 3.82 2.47
C LEU A 212 16.42 3.54 1.12
N GLN A 213 17.68 3.95 0.96
CA GLN A 213 18.49 3.55 -0.18
C GLN A 213 19.07 2.17 0.09
N ILE A 214 18.94 1.25 -0.87
CA ILE A 214 19.36 -0.14 -0.73
C ILE A 214 20.14 -0.58 -1.97
N ASP A 215 20.96 -1.62 -1.83
CA ASP A 215 21.63 -2.29 -2.97
C ASP A 215 20.89 -3.54 -3.45
N ALA A 216 19.76 -3.91 -2.80
CA ALA A 216 18.90 -4.98 -3.26
C ALA A 216 18.23 -4.57 -4.59
N PRO A 217 18.24 -5.43 -5.62
CA PRO A 217 17.57 -5.13 -6.88
C PRO A 217 16.08 -4.82 -6.70
N ILE A 218 15.65 -3.64 -7.17
CA ILE A 218 14.25 -3.21 -7.24
C ILE A 218 13.81 -3.15 -8.69
N ASN A 219 12.65 -3.71 -9.00
CA ASN A 219 12.07 -3.75 -10.33
C ASN A 219 10.53 -3.65 -10.22
N PRO A 220 9.80 -3.46 -11.34
CA PRO A 220 8.33 -3.39 -11.30
C PRO A 220 7.64 -4.58 -10.60
N GLY A 221 8.27 -5.76 -10.56
CA GLY A 221 7.74 -6.97 -9.94
C GLY A 221 7.83 -7.00 -8.41
N ASN A 222 8.73 -6.24 -7.77
CA ASN A 222 8.78 -6.09 -6.31
C ASN A 222 8.40 -4.70 -5.80
N SER A 223 8.20 -3.73 -6.70
CA SER A 223 7.62 -2.41 -6.40
C SER A 223 6.24 -2.55 -5.76
N GLY A 224 6.01 -1.82 -4.68
CA GLY A 224 4.84 -1.90 -3.81
C GLY A 224 4.89 -3.02 -2.79
N GLY A 225 5.82 -3.96 -2.92
CA GLY A 225 6.05 -5.04 -1.96
C GLY A 225 6.82 -4.55 -0.72
N PRO A 226 6.85 -5.36 0.35
CA PRO A 226 7.54 -4.97 1.58
C PRO A 226 9.05 -5.08 1.45
N LEU A 227 9.75 -4.12 2.06
CA LEU A 227 11.15 -4.22 2.43
C LEU A 227 11.23 -4.77 3.86
N MET A 228 11.88 -5.93 4.01
CA MET A 228 12.05 -6.62 5.27
C MET A 228 13.49 -6.46 5.73
N ARG A 229 13.71 -6.08 6.99
CA ARG A 229 15.03 -5.96 7.63
C ARG A 229 15.29 -7.16 8.54
N GLU A 230 16.48 -7.73 8.46
CA GLU A 230 16.95 -8.75 9.38
C GLU A 230 17.29 -8.13 10.74
N SER A 231 16.87 -8.79 11.81
CA SER A 231 17.29 -8.48 13.16
C SER A 231 17.22 -9.73 14.04
N SER A 232 18.38 -10.27 14.39
CA SER A 232 18.52 -11.38 15.36
C SER A 232 17.85 -12.69 14.92
N GLY A 233 18.08 -13.08 13.66
CA GLY A 233 17.52 -14.26 13.01
C GLY A 233 16.04 -14.13 12.60
N ARG A 234 15.52 -12.90 12.49
CA ARG A 234 14.10 -12.60 12.24
C ARG A 234 13.94 -11.38 11.34
N TRP A 235 12.86 -11.35 10.56
CA TRP A 235 12.61 -10.31 9.58
C TRP A 235 11.46 -9.38 10.00
N TYR A 236 11.69 -8.07 9.92
CA TYR A 236 10.75 -7.02 10.30
C TYR A 236 10.52 -6.06 9.14
N TRP A 237 9.27 -5.68 8.91
CA TRP A 237 8.92 -4.72 7.88
C TRP A 237 9.43 -3.32 8.22
N VAL A 238 10.16 -2.70 7.29
CA VAL A 238 10.77 -1.36 7.45
C VAL A 238 10.40 -0.38 6.35
N GLY A 239 9.76 -0.82 5.27
CA GLY A 239 9.36 0.08 4.19
C GLY A 239 8.68 -0.60 3.00
N VAL A 240 8.30 0.18 2.00
CA VAL A 240 7.65 -0.29 0.77
C VAL A 240 8.62 -0.04 -0.39
N ASN A 241 9.03 -1.10 -1.08
CA ASN A 241 9.92 -1.02 -2.24
C ASN A 241 9.31 -0.11 -3.29
N SER A 242 10.06 0.82 -3.89
CA SER A 242 9.53 1.70 -4.94
C SER A 242 10.54 1.89 -6.07
N SER A 243 10.13 1.51 -7.29
CA SER A 243 10.91 1.74 -8.51
C SER A 243 10.82 3.19 -9.01
N LYS A 244 9.76 3.93 -8.64
CA LYS A 244 9.56 5.33 -9.07
C LYS A 244 10.36 6.36 -8.28
N VAL A 245 11.01 5.95 -7.19
CA VAL A 245 11.89 6.83 -6.41
C VAL A 245 13.29 6.94 -7.04
N MET A 246 13.59 6.19 -8.12
CA MET A 246 14.88 6.26 -8.80
C MET A 246 15.19 7.68 -9.28
N ALA A 247 16.19 8.30 -8.65
CA ALA A 247 16.84 9.49 -9.13
C ALA A 247 17.99 9.07 -10.07
N LEU A 248 17.92 9.52 -11.33
CA LEU A 248 19.11 9.76 -12.17
C LEU A 248 19.81 8.55 -12.84
N GLY A 249 19.12 7.44 -13.10
CA GLY A 249 19.67 6.39 -13.99
C GLY A 249 20.93 5.69 -13.46
N VAL A 250 21.11 5.67 -12.13
CA VAL A 250 22.21 4.96 -11.49
C VAL A 250 21.82 3.50 -11.29
N GLU A 251 22.57 2.60 -11.92
CA GLU A 251 22.41 1.15 -11.74
C GLU A 251 22.84 0.70 -10.32
N GLY A 252 22.24 -0.37 -9.82
CA GLY A 252 22.58 -0.94 -8.52
C GLY A 252 22.09 -0.16 -7.29
N ILE A 253 21.24 0.85 -7.49
CA ILE A 253 20.59 1.60 -6.39
C ILE A 253 19.09 1.36 -6.42
N GLY A 254 18.58 0.75 -5.35
CA GLY A 254 17.16 0.60 -5.06
C GLY A 254 16.69 1.58 -4.00
N PHE A 255 15.37 1.79 -3.93
CA PHE A 255 14.75 2.63 -2.91
C PHE A 255 13.52 1.96 -2.31
N ALA A 256 13.28 2.23 -1.03
CA ALA A 256 12.02 1.95 -0.37
C ALA A 256 11.55 3.18 0.42
N ILE A 257 10.24 3.39 0.44
CA ILE A 257 9.60 4.41 1.28
C ILE A 257 9.55 3.86 2.70
N SER A 258 10.08 4.60 3.68
CA SER A 258 10.13 4.14 5.07
C SER A 258 8.74 3.83 5.61
N ALA A 259 8.57 2.73 6.35
CA ALA A 259 7.30 2.40 6.99
C ALA A 259 6.87 3.48 8.00
N GLY A 260 7.82 4.21 8.58
CA GLY A 260 7.52 5.39 9.43
C GLY A 260 6.73 6.47 8.70
N GLU A 261 7.00 6.69 7.41
CA GLU A 261 6.24 7.66 6.59
C GLU A 261 4.79 7.25 6.42
N LEU A 262 4.52 5.94 6.27
CA LEU A 262 3.15 5.46 6.26
C LEU A 262 2.47 5.81 7.59
N LEU A 263 3.11 5.53 8.72
CA LEU A 263 2.53 5.78 10.05
C LEU A 263 2.16 7.24 10.26
N ASP A 264 3.01 8.16 9.80
CA ASP A 264 2.72 9.58 9.88
C ASP A 264 1.63 10.02 8.90
N ALA A 265 1.59 9.43 7.70
CA ALA A 265 0.65 9.77 6.66
C ALA A 265 -0.77 9.18 6.88
N LEU A 266 -0.91 8.15 7.71
CA LEU A 266 -2.20 7.53 8.05
C LEU A 266 -3.22 8.47 8.75
N ARG A 267 -2.82 9.71 9.03
CA ARG A 267 -3.69 10.76 9.57
C ARG A 267 -4.69 11.30 8.54
N ARG A 268 -4.42 11.19 7.24
CA ARG A 268 -5.24 11.78 6.17
C ARG A 268 -5.24 10.91 4.91
N PHE A 269 -6.33 10.18 4.70
CA PHE A 269 -6.62 9.49 3.45
C PHE A 269 -8.14 9.37 3.27
N GLU A 270 -8.58 9.18 2.04
CA GLU A 270 -9.98 8.95 1.69
C GLU A 270 -10.12 7.61 0.98
N TRP A 271 -11.14 6.83 1.35
CA TRP A 271 -11.42 5.56 0.68
C TRP A 271 -12.34 5.78 -0.52
N PHE A 272 -11.96 5.19 -1.65
CA PHE A 272 -12.78 5.08 -2.84
C PHE A 272 -13.15 3.61 -3.06
N ASN A 273 -14.32 3.35 -3.64
CA ASN A 273 -14.66 1.98 -4.06
C ASN A 273 -13.74 1.54 -5.19
N CYS A 274 -13.35 0.26 -5.19
CA CYS A 274 -12.58 -0.31 -6.28
C CYS A 274 -13.52 -0.75 -7.42
N ASP A 275 -14.11 0.25 -8.06
CA ASP A 275 -14.96 0.15 -9.24
C ASP A 275 -14.82 1.44 -10.08
N LYS A 276 -15.47 1.47 -11.25
CA LYS A 276 -15.46 2.64 -12.15
C LYS A 276 -15.89 3.95 -11.47
N HIS A 277 -16.87 3.89 -10.56
CA HIS A 277 -17.39 5.09 -9.89
C HIS A 277 -16.38 5.64 -8.88
N GLY A 278 -15.78 4.76 -8.07
CA GLY A 278 -14.73 5.16 -7.14
C GLY A 278 -13.46 5.63 -7.85
N ALA A 279 -13.10 5.03 -8.99
CA ALA A 279 -11.98 5.49 -9.82
C ALA A 279 -12.22 6.91 -10.37
N ALA A 280 -13.38 7.17 -10.97
CA ALA A 280 -13.73 8.51 -11.44
C ALA A 280 -13.73 9.55 -10.30
N GLN A 281 -14.29 9.18 -9.14
CA GLN A 281 -14.25 10.04 -7.95
C GLN A 281 -12.81 10.34 -7.50
N ALA A 282 -11.93 9.33 -7.48
CA ALA A 282 -10.53 9.49 -7.13
C ALA A 282 -9.79 10.40 -8.13
N CYS A 283 -9.99 10.21 -9.44
CA CYS A 283 -9.45 11.07 -10.49
C CYS A 283 -9.84 12.54 -10.26
N ASN A 284 -11.10 12.80 -9.92
CA ASN A 284 -11.60 14.15 -9.67
C ASN A 284 -11.01 14.76 -8.39
N ARG A 285 -10.89 13.97 -7.34
CA ARG A 285 -10.51 14.47 -6.01
C ARG A 285 -9.01 14.64 -5.82
N ILE A 286 -8.22 13.73 -6.39
CA ILE A 286 -6.77 13.69 -6.22
C ILE A 286 -6.10 14.48 -7.34
N TYR A 287 -6.47 14.19 -8.60
CA TYR A 287 -5.79 14.72 -9.78
C TYR A 287 -6.48 15.94 -10.42
N GLY A 288 -7.57 16.44 -9.82
CA GLY A 288 -8.29 17.63 -10.28
C GLY A 288 -8.93 17.47 -11.66
N LYS A 289 -9.33 16.26 -12.02
CA LYS A 289 -9.96 15.93 -13.32
C LYS A 289 -11.48 16.09 -13.31
N HIS A 290 -12.08 15.95 -14.48
CA HIS A 290 -13.53 15.87 -14.69
C HIS A 290 -13.94 14.48 -15.22
N ALA A 291 -13.44 13.45 -14.56
CA ALA A 291 -13.73 12.05 -14.87
C ALA A 291 -15.20 11.69 -14.61
N HIS A 292 -15.75 10.86 -15.49
CA HIS A 292 -17.10 10.35 -15.43
C HIS A 292 -17.09 8.82 -15.49
N ALA A 293 -17.99 8.16 -14.76
CA ALA A 293 -18.18 6.72 -14.86
C ALA A 293 -19.38 6.43 -15.77
N ARG A 294 -19.18 5.59 -16.79
CA ARG A 294 -20.20 5.26 -17.81
C ARG A 294 -20.81 3.89 -17.59
#